data_AF-A0A5D4XMB2-F1
#
_entry.id   AF-A0A5D4XMB2-F1
#
_cell.length_a   1.000
_cell.length_b   1.000
_cell.length_c   1.000
_cell.angle_alpha   90.00
_cell.angle_beta   90.00
_cell.angle_gamma   90.00
#
_symmetry.space_group_name_H-M   'P 1'
#
loop_
_entity.id
_entity.type
_entity.pdbx_description
1 polymer ?
#
loop_
_entity_poly.entity_id
_entity_poly.type
_entity_poly.pdbx_seq_one_letter_code
_entity_poly.pdbx_strand_id
1 'polypeptide(L)'
;MTQNLLSLTLSDEDVAAVNAALSDLESRLSGLLALDNATRRQITKMGDKSEAFVRQTLTVLEQNPDIVPPALGLPEAQADLVAMDRLRPVLSRLNRLTERVADSEMALGSDLMNTALEGYGLLKVSGRNRGLEGAAEALGARFSRRSSRLSAAPAE
;
A
#
# COMPACT_ATOMS: atom_id res chain seq x y z
N MET A 1 -18.70 -23.63 -7.66
CA MET A 1 -18.37 -23.62 -6.22
C MET A 1 -18.27 -22.17 -5.83
N THR A 2 -19.06 -21.73 -4.85
CA THR A 2 -18.98 -20.38 -4.28
C THR A 2 -17.61 -20.21 -3.64
N GLN A 3 -16.81 -19.28 -4.15
CA GLN A 3 -15.52 -18.94 -3.57
C GLN A 3 -15.74 -18.18 -2.24
N ASN A 4 -15.02 -18.60 -1.19
CA ASN A 4 -14.93 -17.93 0.11
C ASN A 4 -13.48 -18.06 0.60
N LEU A 5 -12.67 -17.04 0.31
CA LEU A 5 -11.24 -16.95 0.63
C LEU A 5 -10.98 -16.41 2.02
N LEU A 6 -11.83 -15.51 2.53
CA LEU A 6 -11.64 -14.89 3.85
C LEU A 6 -12.96 -14.63 4.56
N SER A 7 -13.06 -15.11 5.80
CA SER A 7 -14.14 -14.75 6.73
C SER A 7 -13.55 -13.91 7.87
N LEU A 8 -13.73 -12.59 7.78
CA LEU A 8 -13.20 -11.62 8.74
C LEU A 8 -14.34 -10.77 9.29
N THR A 9 -14.35 -10.56 10.61
CA THR A 9 -15.23 -9.60 11.28
C THR A 9 -14.34 -8.62 12.03
N LEU A 10 -14.55 -7.33 11.80
CA LEU A 10 -13.89 -6.24 12.52
C LEU A 10 -14.94 -5.59 13.41
N SER A 11 -14.76 -5.66 14.73
CA SER A 11 -15.66 -5.00 15.67
C SER A 11 -15.39 -3.48 15.67
N ASP A 12 -16.39 -2.69 16.06
CA ASP A 12 -16.21 -1.23 16.20
C ASP A 12 -15.13 -0.90 17.24
N GLU A 13 -15.00 -1.72 18.28
CA GLU A 13 -13.95 -1.61 19.30
C GLU A 13 -12.55 -1.83 18.69
N ASP A 14 -12.38 -2.88 17.88
CA ASP A 14 -11.10 -3.16 17.21
C ASP A 14 -10.72 -2.03 16.24
N VAL A 15 -11.69 -1.53 15.46
CA VAL A 15 -11.45 -0.42 14.52
C VAL A 15 -11.07 0.85 15.27
N ALA A 16 -11.74 1.16 16.39
CA ALA A 16 -11.38 2.29 17.23
C ALA A 16 -9.98 2.15 17.83
N ALA A 17 -9.62 0.97 18.34
CA ALA A 17 -8.30 0.69 18.91
C ALA A 17 -7.18 0.80 17.85
N VAL A 18 -7.41 0.29 16.64
CA VAL A 18 -6.47 0.43 15.53
C VAL A 18 -6.26 1.89 15.15
N ASN A 19 -7.33 2.68 15.02
CA ASN A 19 -7.22 4.10 14.71
C ASN A 19 -6.46 4.88 15.80
N ALA A 20 -6.72 4.59 17.08
CA ALA A 20 -5.96 5.19 18.18
C ALA A 20 -4.47 4.83 18.12
N ALA A 21 -4.13 3.58 17.79
CA ALA A 21 -2.75 3.15 17.60
C ALA A 21 -2.07 3.83 16.40
N LEU A 22 -2.80 4.04 15.29
CA LEU A 22 -2.30 4.79 14.14
C LEU A 22 -2.00 6.25 14.51
N SER A 23 -2.89 6.92 15.25
CA SER A 23 -2.65 8.28 15.74
C SER A 23 -1.44 8.37 16.69
N ASP A 24 -1.25 7.39 17.59
CA ASP A 24 -0.05 7.34 18.44
C ASP A 24 1.22 7.15 17.59
N LEU A 25 1.19 6.28 16.57
CA LEU A 25 2.31 6.10 15.64
C LEU A 25 2.64 7.39 14.89
N GLU A 26 1.64 8.09 14.35
CA GLU A 26 1.81 9.37 13.65
C GLU A 26 2.41 10.43 14.57
N SER A 27 1.98 10.49 15.83
CA SER A 27 2.52 11.44 16.80
C SER A 27 4.00 11.20 17.13
N ARG A 28 4.42 9.92 17.21
CA ARG A 28 5.82 9.54 17.47
C ARG A 28 6.73 9.71 16.26
N LEU A 29 6.14 9.72 15.07
CA LEU A 29 6.82 9.84 13.78
C LEU A 29 6.61 11.23 13.15
N SER A 30 6.32 12.26 13.95
CA SER A 30 6.03 13.61 13.49
C SER A 30 7.17 14.29 12.73
N GLY A 31 8.40 13.78 12.84
CA GLY A 31 9.57 14.25 12.10
C GLY A 31 9.73 13.66 10.68
N LEU A 32 8.85 12.73 10.27
CA LEU A 32 8.89 12.18 8.92
C LEU A 32 8.41 13.20 7.89
N LEU A 33 8.96 13.10 6.68
CA LEU A 33 8.67 14.02 5.57
C LEU A 33 8.10 13.28 4.36
N ALA A 34 7.17 13.93 3.67
CA ALA A 34 6.63 13.47 2.41
C ALA A 34 7.35 14.19 1.25
N LEU A 35 8.25 13.46 0.57
CA LEU A 35 8.88 13.99 -0.64
C LEU A 35 7.84 14.18 -1.75
N ASP A 36 7.98 15.24 -2.54
CA ASP A 36 7.24 15.39 -3.79
C ASP A 36 7.92 14.61 -4.93
N ASN A 37 7.24 14.48 -6.06
CA ASN A 37 7.76 13.73 -7.20
C ASN A 37 8.98 14.40 -7.86
N ALA A 38 9.07 15.73 -7.81
CA ALA A 38 10.19 16.48 -8.38
C ALA A 38 11.48 16.22 -7.59
N THR A 39 11.42 16.37 -6.28
CA THR A 39 12.51 16.13 -5.33
C THR A 39 12.97 14.69 -5.39
N ARG A 40 12.05 13.71 -5.39
CA ARG A 40 12.41 12.28 -5.54
C ARG A 40 13.26 12.00 -6.78
N ARG A 41 13.01 12.71 -7.88
CA ARG A 41 13.78 12.55 -9.13
C ARG A 41 15.17 13.16 -9.03
N GLN A 42 15.29 14.30 -8.37
CA GLN A 42 16.53 15.10 -8.32
C GLN A 42 17.54 14.63 -7.27
N ILE A 43 17.10 14.08 -6.14
CA ILE A 43 18.02 13.69 -5.06
C ILE A 43 18.94 12.53 -5.49
N THR A 44 20.20 12.60 -5.04
CA THR A 44 21.13 11.47 -5.06
C THR A 44 20.55 10.33 -4.24
N LYS A 45 20.45 9.16 -4.84
CA LYS A 45 19.80 7.99 -4.23
C LYS A 45 20.84 7.07 -3.64
N MET A 46 20.53 6.55 -2.47
CA MET A 46 21.30 5.48 -1.85
C MET A 46 20.51 4.17 -1.94
N GLY A 47 20.93 3.28 -2.84
CA GLY A 47 20.56 1.87 -2.81
C GLY A 47 21.58 1.03 -2.03
N ASP A 48 21.39 -0.29 -2.00
CA ASP A 48 22.17 -1.22 -1.18
C ASP A 48 23.69 -1.10 -1.40
N LYS A 49 24.14 -1.03 -2.66
CA LYS A 49 25.57 -0.90 -2.99
C LYS A 49 26.18 0.40 -2.49
N SER A 50 25.46 1.50 -2.66
CA SER A 50 25.90 2.83 -2.21
C SER A 50 25.85 2.96 -0.68
N GLU A 51 25.00 2.21 0.01
CA GLU A 51 24.99 2.22 1.46
C GLU A 51 26.26 1.62 2.05
N ALA A 52 26.73 0.49 1.51
CA ALA A 52 28.00 -0.09 1.94
C ALA A 52 29.16 0.91 1.76
N PHE A 53 29.15 1.65 0.64
CA PHE A 53 30.07 2.76 0.41
C PHE A 53 29.94 3.85 1.49
N VAL A 54 28.72 4.36 1.75
CA VAL A 54 28.49 5.40 2.77
C VAL A 54 29.00 4.96 4.15
N ARG A 55 28.65 3.77 4.61
CA ARG A 55 29.09 3.26 5.92
C ARG A 55 30.61 3.15 6.03
N GLN A 56 31.25 2.64 4.98
CA GLN A 56 32.70 2.53 4.94
C GLN A 56 33.36 3.91 4.94
N THR A 57 32.84 4.84 4.13
CA THR A 57 33.35 6.21 4.08
C THR A 57 33.23 6.90 5.43
N LEU A 58 32.05 6.85 6.08
CA LEU A 58 31.85 7.49 7.38
C LEU A 58 32.78 6.89 8.46
N THR A 59 32.99 5.57 8.45
CA THR A 59 33.94 4.89 9.35
C THR A 59 35.38 5.38 9.13
N VAL A 60 35.82 5.49 7.87
CA VAL A 60 37.18 5.95 7.55
C VAL A 60 37.36 7.42 7.95
N LEU A 61 36.36 8.28 7.72
CA LEU A 61 36.44 9.68 8.11
C LEU A 61 36.47 9.86 9.64
N GLU A 62 35.70 9.04 10.39
CA GLU A 62 35.74 9.04 11.86
C GLU A 62 37.13 8.70 12.41
N GLN A 63 37.83 7.75 11.76
CA GLN A 63 39.17 7.32 12.15
C GLN A 63 40.27 8.31 11.76
N ASN A 64 40.00 9.26 10.86
CA ASN A 64 40.97 10.23 10.35
C ASN A 64 40.41 11.66 10.46
N PRO A 65 40.19 12.17 11.69
CA PRO A 65 39.54 13.46 11.90
C PRO A 65 40.37 14.66 11.43
N ASP A 66 41.68 14.49 11.27
CA ASP A 66 42.63 15.50 10.80
C ASP A 66 42.36 15.97 9.36
N ILE A 67 41.77 15.11 8.52
CA ILE A 67 41.42 15.43 7.14
C ILE A 67 39.95 15.85 6.97
N VAL A 68 39.15 15.86 8.05
CA VAL A 68 37.72 16.15 8.01
C VAL A 68 37.47 17.64 8.29
N PRO A 69 37.13 18.45 7.27
CA PRO A 69 36.77 19.83 7.51
C PRO A 69 35.42 19.90 8.24
N PRO A 70 35.22 20.83 9.19
CA PRO A 70 33.94 20.99 9.89
C PRO A 70 32.74 21.20 8.95
N ALA A 71 32.95 21.85 7.81
CA ALA A 71 31.92 22.10 6.80
C ALA A 71 31.36 20.83 6.13
N LEU A 72 32.02 19.66 6.28
CA LEU A 72 31.51 18.40 5.73
C LEU A 72 30.29 17.88 6.47
N GLY A 73 30.13 18.21 7.77
CA GLY A 73 29.01 17.73 8.59
C GLY A 73 29.05 16.22 8.87
N LEU A 74 30.24 15.68 9.22
CA LEU A 74 30.40 14.27 9.56
C LEU A 74 29.50 13.82 10.74
N PRO A 75 29.38 14.59 11.84
CA PRO A 75 28.50 14.21 12.96
C PRO A 75 27.03 14.08 12.55
N GLU A 76 26.54 14.99 11.71
CA GLU A 76 25.18 14.96 11.19
C GLU A 76 24.96 13.73 10.30
N ALA A 77 25.89 13.42 9.40
CA ALA A 77 25.80 12.24 8.54
C ALA A 77 25.80 10.91 9.34
N GLN A 78 26.56 10.84 10.44
CA GLN A 78 26.54 9.69 11.35
C GLN A 78 25.21 9.57 12.09
N ALA A 79 24.65 10.69 12.55
CA ALA A 79 23.33 10.71 13.19
C ALA A 79 22.22 10.26 12.22
N ASP A 80 22.27 10.70 10.96
CA ASP A 80 21.34 10.28 9.91
C ASP A 80 21.43 8.77 9.62
N LEU A 81 22.65 8.22 9.59
CA LEU A 81 22.85 6.78 9.41
C LEU A 81 22.21 5.98 10.55
N VAL A 82 22.37 6.43 11.79
CA VAL A 82 21.73 5.81 12.97
C VAL A 82 20.21 5.93 12.89
N ALA A 83 19.68 7.11 12.51
CA ALA A 83 18.24 7.31 12.36
C ALA A 83 17.65 6.38 11.30
N MET A 84 18.33 6.24 10.16
CA MET A 84 17.93 5.32 9.09
C MET A 84 17.91 3.86 9.57
N ASP A 85 18.90 3.43 10.35
CA ASP A 85 18.96 2.07 10.91
C ASP A 85 17.81 1.78 11.89
N ARG A 86 17.35 2.79 12.61
CA ARG A 86 16.16 2.67 13.48
C ARG A 86 14.86 2.67 12.68
N LEU A 87 14.78 3.43 11.58
CA LEU A 87 13.57 3.59 10.79
C LEU A 87 13.27 2.36 9.91
N ARG A 88 14.29 1.70 9.37
CA ARG A 88 14.12 0.56 8.43
C ARG A 88 13.32 -0.62 8.99
N PRO A 89 13.58 -1.12 10.22
CA PRO A 89 12.76 -2.18 10.80
C PRO A 89 11.30 -1.76 10.99
N VAL A 90 11.05 -0.49 11.34
CA VAL A 90 9.69 0.05 11.48
C VAL A 90 8.99 0.05 10.12
N LEU A 91 9.65 0.58 9.08
CA LEU A 91 9.12 0.58 7.71
C LEU A 91 8.81 -0.84 7.22
N SER A 92 9.69 -1.80 7.47
CA SER A 92 9.46 -3.21 7.11
C SER A 92 8.21 -3.78 7.77
N ARG A 93 8.01 -3.50 9.07
CA ARG A 93 6.81 -3.94 9.80
C ARG A 93 5.53 -3.30 9.27
N LEU A 94 5.57 -2.00 8.96
CA LEU A 94 4.45 -1.27 8.38
C LEU A 94 4.08 -1.83 7.01
N ASN A 95 5.07 -2.03 6.11
CA ASN A 95 4.83 -2.60 4.79
C ASN A 95 4.17 -3.97 4.86
N ARG A 96 4.66 -4.85 5.75
CA ARG A 96 4.05 -6.19 5.93
C ARG A 96 2.62 -6.12 6.47
N LEU A 97 2.31 -5.16 7.33
CA LEU A 97 0.94 -4.96 7.81
C LEU A 97 0.04 -4.48 6.67
N THR A 98 0.49 -3.47 5.91
CA THR A 98 -0.23 -2.95 4.74
C THR A 98 -0.48 -4.03 3.69
N GLU A 99 0.51 -4.85 3.39
CA GLU A 99 0.38 -5.98 2.46
C GLU A 99 -0.73 -6.95 2.91
N ARG A 100 -0.72 -7.37 4.18
CA ARG A 100 -1.77 -8.25 4.72
C ARG A 100 -3.16 -7.63 4.69
N VAL A 101 -3.27 -6.33 4.94
CA VAL A 101 -4.54 -5.59 4.85
C VAL A 101 -5.03 -5.57 3.40
N ALA A 102 -4.16 -5.24 2.45
CA ALA A 102 -4.49 -5.21 1.02
C ALA A 102 -4.88 -6.59 0.48
N ASP A 103 -4.16 -7.65 0.86
CA ASP A 103 -4.50 -9.03 0.47
C ASP A 103 -5.85 -9.45 1.04
N SER A 104 -6.15 -9.06 2.28
CA SER A 104 -7.44 -9.34 2.92
C SER A 104 -8.59 -8.60 2.23
N GLU A 105 -8.39 -7.33 1.88
CA GLU A 105 -9.36 -6.55 1.11
C GLU A 105 -9.61 -7.20 -0.26
N MET A 106 -8.56 -7.61 -0.97
CA MET A 106 -8.68 -8.29 -2.26
C MET A 106 -9.45 -9.62 -2.15
N ALA A 107 -9.15 -10.42 -1.11
CA ALA A 107 -9.84 -11.68 -0.86
C ALA A 107 -11.35 -11.45 -0.59
N LEU A 108 -11.69 -10.54 0.32
CA LEU A 108 -13.09 -10.16 0.61
C LEU A 108 -13.80 -9.64 -0.63
N GLY A 109 -13.14 -8.78 -1.41
CA GLY A 109 -13.68 -8.26 -2.67
C GLY A 109 -13.98 -9.37 -3.68
N SER A 110 -13.12 -10.39 -3.76
CA SER A 110 -13.33 -11.56 -4.63
C SER A 110 -14.56 -12.37 -4.19
N ASP A 111 -14.69 -12.63 -2.89
CA ASP A 111 -15.81 -13.39 -2.32
C ASP A 111 -17.15 -12.67 -2.55
N LEU A 112 -17.18 -11.35 -2.31
CA LEU A 112 -18.33 -10.50 -2.58
C LEU A 112 -18.70 -10.51 -4.07
N MET A 113 -17.70 -10.36 -4.95
CA MET A 113 -17.92 -10.31 -6.38
C MET A 113 -18.47 -11.63 -6.93
N ASN A 114 -17.94 -12.77 -6.49
CA ASN A 114 -18.45 -14.08 -6.91
C ASN A 114 -19.88 -14.32 -6.44
N THR A 115 -20.17 -14.02 -5.17
CA THR A 115 -21.53 -14.12 -4.63
C THR A 115 -22.51 -13.24 -5.41
N ALA A 116 -22.11 -12.00 -5.73
CA ALA A 116 -22.93 -11.09 -6.51
C ALA A 116 -23.17 -11.57 -7.95
N LEU A 117 -22.18 -12.19 -8.61
CA LEU A 117 -22.34 -12.76 -9.95
C LEU A 117 -23.31 -13.96 -9.96
N GLU A 118 -23.20 -14.85 -8.98
CA GLU A 118 -24.12 -15.98 -8.84
C GLU A 118 -25.55 -15.48 -8.57
N GLY A 119 -25.71 -14.54 -7.63
CA GLY A 119 -26.99 -13.89 -7.34
C GLY A 119 -27.60 -13.21 -8.57
N TYR A 120 -26.78 -12.51 -9.37
CA TYR A 120 -27.21 -11.91 -10.63
C TYR A 120 -27.69 -12.97 -11.64
N GLY A 121 -26.98 -14.10 -11.75
CA GLY A 121 -27.42 -15.24 -12.56
C GLY A 121 -28.78 -15.79 -12.11
N LEU A 122 -29.00 -15.93 -10.81
CA LEU A 122 -30.28 -16.35 -10.24
C LEU A 122 -31.40 -15.36 -10.55
N LEU A 123 -31.15 -14.05 -10.45
CA LEU A 123 -32.12 -13.01 -10.81
C LEU A 123 -32.54 -13.12 -12.29
N LYS A 124 -31.60 -13.40 -13.19
CA LYS A 124 -31.90 -13.56 -14.62
C LYS A 124 -32.79 -14.77 -14.92
N VAL A 125 -32.58 -15.88 -14.22
CA VAL A 125 -33.29 -17.15 -14.47
C VAL A 125 -34.61 -17.21 -13.73
N SER A 126 -34.60 -16.90 -12.43
CA SER A 126 -35.73 -17.09 -11.52
C SER A 126 -36.46 -15.79 -11.17
N GLY A 127 -35.87 -14.63 -11.46
CA GLY A 127 -36.46 -13.33 -11.18
C GLY A 127 -37.58 -12.93 -12.16
N ARG A 128 -37.62 -13.54 -13.35
CA ARG A 128 -38.66 -13.25 -14.35
C ARG A 128 -40.08 -13.56 -13.85
N ASN A 129 -40.24 -14.74 -13.26
CA ASN A 129 -41.53 -15.15 -12.70
C ASN A 129 -41.91 -14.39 -11.41
N ARG A 130 -41.12 -13.39 -11.00
CA ARG A 130 -41.29 -12.60 -9.77
C ARG A 130 -41.27 -11.09 -10.01
N GLY A 131 -41.29 -10.62 -11.26
CA GLY A 131 -41.28 -9.19 -11.58
C GLY A 131 -39.94 -8.48 -11.31
N LEU A 132 -38.83 -9.22 -11.25
CA LEU A 132 -37.49 -8.68 -10.97
C LEU A 132 -36.67 -8.38 -12.23
N GLU A 133 -37.29 -8.38 -13.41
CA GLU A 133 -36.60 -8.15 -14.68
C GLU A 133 -35.92 -6.79 -14.75
N GLY A 134 -36.60 -5.72 -14.33
CA GLY A 134 -36.03 -4.38 -14.33
C GLY A 134 -34.81 -4.26 -13.41
N ALA A 135 -34.82 -4.98 -12.28
CA ALA A 135 -33.67 -5.03 -11.37
C ALA A 135 -32.49 -5.79 -11.99
N ALA A 136 -32.73 -6.93 -12.65
CA ALA A 136 -31.70 -7.66 -13.38
C ALA A 136 -31.12 -6.81 -14.53
N GLU A 137 -31.96 -6.10 -15.29
CA GLU A 137 -31.49 -5.24 -16.38
C GLU A 137 -30.62 -4.08 -15.87
N ALA A 138 -31.04 -3.42 -14.78
CA ALA A 138 -30.26 -2.35 -14.15
C ALA A 138 -28.88 -2.82 -13.68
N LEU A 139 -28.78 -4.00 -13.05
CA LEU A 139 -27.49 -4.61 -12.66
C LEU A 139 -26.65 -4.99 -13.90
N GLY A 140 -27.32 -5.40 -14.98
CA GLY A 140 -26.71 -5.79 -16.25
C GLY A 140 -26.00 -4.65 -17.00
N ALA A 141 -26.36 -3.39 -16.73
CA ALA A 141 -25.78 -2.21 -17.39
C ALA A 141 -24.25 -2.09 -17.22
N ARG A 142 -23.69 -2.71 -16.18
CA ARG A 142 -22.23 -2.83 -15.99
C ARG A 142 -21.54 -3.60 -17.11
N PHE A 143 -22.20 -4.61 -17.68
CA PHE A 143 -21.62 -5.49 -18.70
C PHE A 143 -21.73 -4.88 -20.11
N SER A 144 -22.77 -4.11 -20.40
CA SER A 144 -22.94 -3.44 -21.69
C SER A 144 -21.89 -2.36 -21.93
N ARG A 145 -21.50 -1.60 -20.89
CA ARG A 145 -20.34 -0.66 -20.95
C ARG A 145 -18.99 -1.36 -21.14
N ARG A 146 -18.87 -2.65 -20.80
CA ARG A 146 -17.64 -3.43 -21.02
C ARG A 146 -17.49 -3.82 -22.50
N SER A 147 -18.59 -4.16 -23.16
CA SER A 147 -18.63 -4.46 -24.60
C SER A 147 -18.21 -3.25 -25.44
N SER A 148 -18.61 -2.03 -25.09
CA SER A 148 -18.25 -0.82 -25.85
C SER A 148 -16.77 -0.39 -25.70
N ARG A 149 -16.09 -0.76 -24.61
CA ARG A 149 -14.64 -0.53 -24.43
C ARG A 149 -13.78 -1.56 -25.14
N LEU A 150 -14.21 -2.83 -25.16
CA LEU A 150 -13.49 -3.90 -25.88
C LEU A 150 -13.54 -3.69 -27.41
N SER A 151 -14.60 -3.08 -27.93
CA SER A 151 -14.70 -2.67 -29.33
C SER A 151 -13.96 -1.37 -29.67
N ALA A 152 -13.42 -0.66 -28.68
CA ALA A 152 -12.74 0.64 -28.84
C ALA A 152 -11.22 0.55 -28.60
N ALA A 153 -10.67 -0.64 -28.38
CA ALA A 153 -9.22 -0.84 -28.39
C ALA A 153 -8.72 -0.86 -29.85
N PRO A 154 -7.81 0.05 -30.27
CA PRO A 154 -7.18 -0.04 -31.57
C PRO A 154 -6.25 -1.25 -31.61
N ALA A 155 -6.14 -1.88 -32.78
CA ALA A 155 -5.02 -2.76 -33.09
C ALA A 155 -3.77 -1.88 -33.28
N GLU A 156 -2.81 -2.01 -32.37
CA GLU A 156 -1.38 -1.73 -32.59
C GLU A 156 -0.55 -2.85 -31.96
#